data_AF-A0A4Y2P8U5-F1
#
_entry.id   AF-A0A4Y2P8U5-F1
#
_cell.length_a   1.000
_cell.length_b   1.000
_cell.length_c   1.000
_cell.angle_alpha   90.00
_cell.angle_beta   90.00
_cell.angle_gamma   90.00
#
_symmetry.space_group_name_H-M   'P 1'
#
loop_
_entity.id
_entity.type
_entity.pdbx_description
1 polymer ?
#
loop_
_entity_poly.entity_id
_entity_poly.type
_entity_poly.pdbx_seq_one_letter_code
_entity_poly.pdbx_strand_id
1 'polypeptide(L)'
;MPGNELADDHTKLATAEGEKLEIPTPYSCVKFKIEKDLLNYWQETWDDYDSESGRRTRDFSPNVNRKFLVLSKHLIFFLSGHGPFPYYPNKFKKLNSSSSPCGSIGDVDLYVFRCQYTIDFHLKEPIAAHSQAWYKNLLGNRECL
;
A
#
# COMPACT_ATOMS: atom_id res chain seq x y z
N MET A 1 25.02 -10.48 53.88
CA MET A 1 25.95 -9.79 52.95
C MET A 1 25.29 -8.47 52.55
N PRO A 2 25.75 -7.32 53.08
CA PRO A 2 25.22 -6.01 52.71
C PRO A 2 26.04 -5.47 51.52
N GLY A 3 25.37 -5.18 50.41
CA GLY A 3 26.04 -4.86 49.15
C GLY A 3 25.20 -4.05 48.18
N ASN A 4 24.37 -3.13 48.68
CA ASN A 4 23.60 -2.20 47.83
C ASN A 4 23.59 -0.74 48.31
N GLU A 5 23.97 -0.44 49.56
CA GLU A 5 23.94 0.95 50.09
C GLU A 5 24.86 1.87 49.30
N LEU A 6 26.05 1.40 48.94
CA LEU A 6 27.00 2.18 48.14
C LEU A 6 26.47 2.45 46.71
N ALA A 7 25.76 1.49 46.13
CA ALA A 7 25.14 1.63 44.81
C ALA A 7 23.92 2.58 44.84
N ASP A 8 23.16 2.56 45.94
CA ASP A 8 22.02 3.43 46.16
C ASP A 8 22.47 4.89 46.39
N ASP A 9 23.56 5.09 47.13
CA ASP A 9 24.17 6.40 47.34
C ASP A 9 24.75 6.99 46.04
N HIS A 10 25.40 6.16 45.21
CA HIS A 10 25.84 6.58 43.88
C HIS A 10 24.66 6.92 42.95
N THR A 11 23.54 6.19 43.04
CA THR A 11 22.33 6.47 42.24
C THR A 11 21.69 7.80 42.67
N LYS A 12 21.64 8.09 43.97
CA LYS A 12 21.13 9.36 44.51
C LYS A 12 22.01 10.54 44.10
N LEU A 13 23.33 10.41 44.17
CA LEU A 13 24.27 11.44 43.73
C LEU A 13 24.17 11.72 42.23
N ALA A 14 24.10 10.68 41.39
CA ALA A 14 23.96 10.84 39.95
C ALA A 14 22.64 11.50 39.53
N THR A 15 21.56 11.30 40.30
CA THR A 15 20.26 11.95 40.04
C THR A 15 20.24 13.41 40.52
N ALA A 16 21.01 13.74 41.57
CA ALA A 16 21.14 15.10 42.10
C ALA A 16 22.12 15.97 41.28
N GLU A 17 23.16 15.37 40.70
CA GLU A 17 24.23 16.05 39.96
C GLU A 17 24.08 15.96 38.44
N GLY A 18 23.08 15.24 37.93
CA GLY A 18 22.86 15.08 36.50
C GLY A 18 22.41 16.38 35.85
N GLU A 19 23.19 16.89 34.89
CA GLU A 19 22.71 17.92 33.96
C GLU A 19 21.45 17.39 33.25
N LYS A 20 20.36 18.16 33.33
CA LYS A 20 19.17 17.91 32.53
C LYS A 20 19.54 18.11 31.06
N LEU A 21 19.97 17.03 30.41
CA LEU A 21 20.13 16.99 28.96
C LEU A 21 18.73 17.13 28.35
N GLU A 22 18.35 18.36 28.03
CA GLU A 22 17.19 18.63 27.20
C GLU A 22 17.49 18.08 25.80
N ILE A 23 17.05 16.83 25.55
CA ILE A 23 17.02 16.33 24.19
C ILE A 23 15.95 17.18 23.47
N PRO A 24 16.33 18.08 22.53
CA PRO A 24 15.46 19.16 22.08
C PRO A 24 14.21 18.66 21.36
N THR A 25 14.25 17.41 20.88
CA THR A 25 13.12 16.78 20.22
C THR A 25 13.24 15.25 20.37
N PRO A 26 12.22 14.57 20.92
CA PRO A 26 12.19 13.12 20.95
C PRO A 26 12.27 12.53 19.54
N TYR A 27 12.96 11.40 19.40
CA TYR A 27 13.08 10.68 18.13
C TYR A 27 11.72 10.45 17.43
N SER A 28 10.68 10.14 18.21
CA SER A 28 9.31 9.96 17.71
C SER A 28 8.77 11.20 16.98
N CYS A 29 9.09 12.40 17.45
CA CYS A 29 8.67 13.66 16.84
C CYS A 29 9.42 13.92 15.54
N VAL A 30 10.74 13.67 15.50
CA VAL A 30 11.53 13.75 14.25
C VAL A 30 11.01 12.74 13.23
N LYS A 31 10.83 11.48 13.64
CA LYS A 31 10.29 10.42 12.78
C LYS A 31 8.92 10.79 12.22
N PHE A 32 8.00 11.27 13.06
CA PHE A 32 6.66 11.69 12.63
C PHE A 32 6.70 12.82 11.59
N LYS A 33 7.54 13.84 11.77
CA LYS A 33 7.68 14.95 10.81
C LYS A 33 8.17 14.46 9.45
N ILE A 34 9.27 13.71 9.43
CA ILE A 34 9.82 13.13 8.20
C ILE A 34 8.77 12.29 7.48
N GLU A 35 8.09 11.44 8.24
CA GLU A 35 7.04 10.56 7.74
C GLU A 35 5.87 11.33 7.11
N LYS A 36 5.43 12.41 7.76
CA LYS A 36 4.36 13.29 7.27
C LYS A 36 4.79 14.01 6.00
N ASP A 37 6.00 14.56 5.98
CA ASP A 37 6.52 15.31 4.84
C ASP A 37 6.69 14.40 3.61
N LEU A 38 7.21 13.18 3.79
CA LEU A 38 7.29 12.18 2.73
C LEU A 38 5.91 11.80 2.17
N LEU A 39 4.90 11.64 3.04
CA LEU A 39 3.55 11.33 2.59
C LEU A 39 2.92 12.46 1.78
N ASN A 40 3.12 13.70 2.20
CA ASN A 40 2.62 14.86 1.46
C ASN A 40 3.27 14.94 0.07
N TYR A 41 4.60 14.81 0.02
CA TYR A 41 5.34 14.82 -1.25
C TYR A 41 4.90 13.68 -2.19
N TRP A 42 4.69 12.48 -1.64
CA TRP A 42 4.16 11.36 -2.42
C TRP A 42 2.73 11.59 -2.88
N GLN A 43 1.88 12.22 -2.06
CA GLN A 43 0.51 12.57 -2.44
C GLN A 43 0.50 13.59 -3.58
N GLU A 44 1.32 14.64 -3.52
CA GLU A 44 1.48 15.60 -4.62
C GLU A 44 1.92 14.91 -5.91
N THR A 45 2.95 14.08 -5.83
CA THR A 45 3.42 13.29 -6.97
C THR A 45 2.32 12.36 -7.50
N TRP A 46 1.53 11.77 -6.60
CA TRP A 46 0.46 10.83 -6.93
C TRP A 46 -0.71 11.50 -7.64
N ASP A 47 -1.07 12.72 -7.23
CA ASP A 47 -2.12 13.52 -7.85
C ASP A 47 -1.72 13.97 -9.26
N ASP A 48 -0.44 14.33 -9.46
CA ASP A 48 0.11 14.75 -10.75
C ASP A 48 0.42 13.58 -11.71
N TYR A 49 0.48 12.34 -11.22
CA TYR A 49 0.91 11.19 -12.01
C TYR A 49 -0.15 10.72 -13.02
N ASP A 50 0.03 11.03 -14.31
CA ASP A 50 -0.97 10.78 -15.36
C ASP A 50 -0.71 9.55 -16.24
N SER A 51 -0.44 8.39 -15.63
CA SER A 51 -0.45 7.12 -16.35
C SER A 51 -1.82 6.43 -16.30
N GLU A 52 -2.12 5.59 -17.28
CA GLU A 52 -3.33 4.76 -17.27
C GLU A 52 -3.43 3.90 -16.00
N SER A 53 -2.34 3.23 -15.62
CA SER A 53 -2.26 2.42 -14.40
C SER A 53 -2.43 3.26 -13.13
N GLY A 54 -1.89 4.47 -13.13
CA GLY A 54 -2.02 5.44 -12.04
C GLY A 54 -3.46 5.90 -11.87
N ARG A 55 -4.11 6.34 -12.96
CA ARG A 55 -5.54 6.71 -12.97
C ARG A 55 -6.43 5.57 -12.46
N ARG A 56 -6.23 4.36 -12.99
CA ARG A 56 -6.97 3.17 -12.56
C ARG A 56 -6.80 2.90 -11.06
N THR A 57 -5.57 2.95 -10.55
CA THR A 57 -5.33 2.72 -9.13
C THR A 57 -6.00 3.79 -8.27
N ARG A 58 -6.02 5.06 -8.72
CA ARG A 58 -6.71 6.17 -8.03
C ARG A 58 -8.22 5.98 -7.93
N ASP A 59 -8.84 5.32 -8.90
CA ASP A 59 -10.27 5.02 -8.85
C ASP A 59 -10.65 4.14 -7.65
N PHE A 60 -9.72 3.31 -7.17
CA PHE A 60 -9.90 2.48 -5.97
C PHE A 60 -9.28 3.09 -4.72
N SER A 61 -8.09 3.69 -4.84
CA SER A 61 -7.31 4.28 -3.75
C SER A 61 -6.89 5.71 -4.13
N PRO A 62 -7.74 6.72 -3.85
CA PRO A 62 -7.47 8.09 -4.28
C PRO A 62 -6.23 8.69 -3.59
N ASN A 63 -5.98 8.29 -2.33
CA ASN A 63 -4.84 8.78 -1.56
C ASN A 63 -3.75 7.72 -1.45
N VAL A 64 -2.51 8.19 -1.33
CA VAL A 64 -1.36 7.36 -1.00
C VAL A 64 -1.58 6.75 0.38
N ASN A 65 -1.51 5.42 0.44
CA ASN A 65 -1.72 4.68 1.67
C ASN A 65 -0.53 3.75 1.92
N ARG A 66 0.13 3.88 3.07
CA ARG A 66 1.28 3.01 3.42
C ARG A 66 0.90 1.53 3.52
N LYS A 67 -0.34 1.24 3.90
CA LYS A 67 -0.87 -0.13 3.95
C LYS A 67 -1.05 -0.73 2.55
N PHE A 68 -1.12 0.11 1.52
CA PHE A 68 -1.21 -0.31 0.11
C PHE A 68 0.03 -1.12 -0.33
N LEU A 69 1.20 -0.83 0.25
CA LEU A 69 2.44 -1.57 -0.03
C LEU A 69 2.46 -2.98 0.57
N VAL A 70 1.51 -3.29 1.47
CA VAL A 70 1.41 -4.57 2.18
C VAL A 70 0.33 -5.47 1.56
N LEU A 71 -0.23 -5.08 0.41
CA LEU A 71 -1.25 -5.86 -0.30
C LEU A 71 -0.63 -7.09 -0.98
N SER A 72 -1.47 -8.09 -1.25
CA SER A 72 -1.06 -9.25 -2.03
C SER A 72 -0.63 -8.83 -3.44
N LYS A 73 0.35 -9.53 -4.01
CA LYS A 73 0.83 -9.28 -5.39
C LYS A 73 -0.30 -9.28 -6.43
N HIS A 74 -1.31 -10.13 -6.23
CA HIS A 74 -2.46 -10.24 -7.14
C HIS A 74 -3.36 -9.01 -7.07
N LEU A 75 -3.55 -8.45 -5.88
CA LEU A 75 -4.32 -7.22 -5.73
C LEU A 75 -3.60 -6.03 -6.35
N ILE A 76 -2.27 -5.96 -6.20
CA ILE A 76 -1.47 -4.90 -6.85
C ILE A 76 -1.61 -5.00 -8.39
N PHE A 77 -1.52 -6.21 -8.95
CA PHE A 77 -1.77 -6.45 -10.37
C PHE A 77 -3.18 -5.99 -10.78
N PHE A 78 -4.19 -6.34 -9.99
CA PHE A 78 -5.56 -5.96 -10.27
C PHE A 78 -5.76 -4.43 -10.32
N LEU A 79 -5.32 -3.74 -9.26
CA LEU A 79 -5.54 -2.30 -9.09
C LEU A 79 -4.79 -1.47 -10.13
N SER A 80 -3.56 -1.88 -10.43
CA SER A 80 -2.72 -1.16 -11.38
C SER A 80 -3.04 -1.51 -12.83
N GLY A 81 -3.72 -2.63 -13.09
CA GLY A 81 -3.84 -3.16 -14.45
C GLY A 81 -2.56 -3.86 -14.95
N HIS A 82 -1.56 -4.02 -14.09
CA HIS A 82 -0.32 -4.72 -14.40
C HIS A 82 -0.45 -6.23 -14.15
N GLY A 83 0.52 -7.00 -14.63
CA GLY A 83 0.65 -8.42 -14.29
C GLY A 83 0.75 -9.31 -15.53
N PRO A 84 0.53 -10.62 -15.37
CA PRO A 84 0.63 -11.60 -16.45
C PRO A 84 -0.61 -11.59 -17.37
N PHE A 85 -1.25 -10.43 -17.56
CA PHE A 85 -2.44 -10.28 -18.37
C PHE A 85 -2.04 -9.82 -19.77
N PRO A 86 -2.44 -10.52 -20.86
CA PRO A 86 -1.96 -10.27 -22.22
C PRO A 86 -1.97 -8.80 -22.67
N TYR A 87 -2.98 -8.03 -22.25
CA TYR A 87 -3.11 -6.61 -22.58
C TYR A 87 -1.87 -5.79 -22.15
N TYR A 88 -1.39 -6.00 -20.93
CA TYR A 88 -0.34 -5.16 -20.35
C TYR A 88 1.03 -5.34 -21.08
N PRO A 89 1.59 -6.55 -21.25
CA PRO A 89 2.82 -6.75 -22.03
C PRO A 89 2.67 -6.40 -23.51
N ASN A 90 1.48 -6.57 -24.11
CA ASN A 90 1.22 -6.20 -25.50
C ASN A 90 1.37 -4.69 -25.74
N LYS A 91 0.94 -3.85 -24.79
CA LYS A 91 1.16 -2.39 -24.82
C LYS A 91 2.63 -2.00 -24.98
N PHE A 92 3.54 -2.80 -24.42
CA PHE A 92 4.99 -2.59 -24.52
C PHE A 92 5.64 -3.38 -25.65
N LYS A 93 4.86 -3.95 -26.57
CA LYS A 93 5.34 -4.78 -27.68
C LYS A 93 6.16 -5.99 -27.23
N LYS A 94 5.94 -6.46 -25.99
CA LYS A 94 6.55 -7.68 -25.44
C LYS A 94 5.76 -8.94 -25.77
N LEU A 95 4.48 -8.76 -26.13
CA LEU A 95 3.59 -9.82 -26.57
C LEU A 95 2.92 -9.40 -27.88
N ASN A 96 2.77 -10.34 -28.82
CA ASN A 96 2.25 -10.05 -30.16
C ASN A 96 0.73 -9.80 -30.19
N SER A 97 -0.01 -10.27 -29.18
CA SER A 97 -1.46 -10.11 -29.11
C SER A 97 -1.89 -9.80 -27.67
N SER A 98 -2.87 -8.90 -27.52
CA SER A 98 -3.55 -8.65 -26.25
C SER A 98 -4.70 -9.63 -25.98
N SER A 99 -4.93 -10.61 -26.86
CA SER A 99 -6.07 -11.52 -26.73
C SER A 99 -5.91 -12.50 -25.59
N SER A 100 -7.03 -12.76 -24.89
CA SER A 100 -7.15 -13.80 -23.88
C SER A 100 -7.60 -15.15 -24.47
N PRO A 101 -7.45 -16.25 -23.74
CA PRO A 101 -8.10 -17.53 -24.08
C PRO A 101 -9.64 -17.44 -24.12
N CYS A 102 -10.21 -16.42 -23.48
CA CYS A 102 -11.64 -16.10 -23.46
C CYS A 102 -12.11 -15.36 -24.74
N GLY A 103 -11.23 -15.16 -25.73
CA GLY A 103 -11.57 -14.55 -27.02
C GLY A 103 -11.78 -13.02 -27.00
N SER A 104 -11.62 -12.40 -25.83
CA SER A 104 -11.67 -10.94 -25.63
C SER A 104 -10.30 -10.37 -25.29
N ILE A 105 -10.19 -9.04 -25.14
CA ILE A 105 -8.97 -8.39 -24.65
C ILE A 105 -8.61 -8.96 -23.29
N GLY A 106 -7.41 -9.51 -23.15
CA GLY A 106 -6.86 -10.06 -21.91
C GLY A 106 -6.38 -8.97 -20.96
N ASP A 107 -7.28 -8.03 -20.64
CA ASP A 107 -7.11 -7.10 -19.53
C ASP A 107 -7.47 -7.76 -18.21
N VAL A 108 -7.17 -7.08 -17.12
CA VAL A 108 -7.42 -7.59 -15.77
C VAL A 108 -8.91 -7.82 -15.51
N ASP A 109 -9.76 -6.90 -15.96
CA ASP A 109 -11.20 -6.91 -15.67
C ASP A 109 -11.86 -8.15 -16.26
N LEU A 110 -11.43 -8.57 -17.45
CA LEU A 110 -11.87 -9.82 -18.04
C LEU A 110 -11.60 -11.00 -17.09
N TYR A 111 -10.39 -11.16 -16.59
CA TYR A 111 -10.05 -12.32 -15.72
C TYR A 111 -10.71 -12.24 -14.35
N VAL A 112 -10.86 -11.05 -13.79
CA VAL A 112 -11.40 -10.89 -12.42
C VAL A 112 -12.92 -10.94 -12.39
N PHE A 113 -13.61 -10.58 -13.48
CA PHE A 113 -15.06 -10.43 -13.46
C PHE A 113 -15.82 -11.32 -14.45
N ARG A 114 -15.21 -11.75 -15.56
CA ARG A 114 -15.99 -12.23 -16.72
C ARG A 114 -15.44 -13.49 -17.42
N CYS A 115 -14.20 -13.90 -17.20
CA CYS A 115 -13.58 -14.97 -17.98
C CYS A 115 -14.07 -16.36 -17.52
N GLN A 116 -14.56 -17.15 -18.47
CA GLN A 116 -15.11 -18.48 -18.19
C GLN A 116 -14.12 -19.44 -17.50
N TYR A 117 -12.81 -19.22 -17.65
CA TYR A 117 -11.76 -20.06 -17.05
C TYR A 117 -11.42 -19.67 -15.61
N THR A 118 -11.91 -18.54 -15.11
CA THR A 118 -11.66 -18.03 -13.76
C THR A 118 -12.95 -17.86 -12.97
N ILE A 119 -14.02 -18.57 -13.37
CA ILE A 119 -15.37 -18.42 -12.82
C ILE A 119 -15.43 -18.62 -11.30
N ASP A 120 -14.67 -19.58 -10.78
CA ASP A 120 -14.60 -19.89 -9.34
C ASP A 120 -13.89 -18.81 -8.52
N PHE A 121 -13.17 -17.90 -9.18
CA PHE A 121 -12.38 -16.83 -8.58
C PHE A 121 -12.91 -15.43 -8.91
N HIS A 122 -14.09 -15.35 -9.55
CA HIS A 122 -14.66 -14.07 -9.89
C HIS A 122 -14.98 -13.24 -8.66
N LEU A 123 -14.52 -11.99 -8.67
CA LEU A 123 -15.02 -11.00 -7.76
C LEU A 123 -16.31 -10.40 -8.31
N LYS A 124 -17.12 -9.82 -7.44
CA LYS A 124 -18.28 -9.05 -7.89
C LYS A 124 -17.79 -7.74 -8.53
N GLU A 125 -18.12 -7.51 -9.80
CA GLU A 125 -17.75 -6.27 -10.49
C GLU A 125 -18.37 -5.05 -9.77
N PRO A 126 -17.56 -4.04 -9.38
CA PRO A 126 -18.09 -2.84 -8.77
C PRO A 126 -18.79 -1.95 -9.81
N ILE A 127 -19.81 -1.25 -9.36
CA ILE A 127 -20.31 -0.09 -10.10
C ILE A 127 -19.23 1.00 -9.99
N ALA A 128 -18.90 1.68 -11.10
CA ALA A 128 -17.83 2.68 -11.15
C ALA A 128 -17.94 3.75 -10.04
N ALA A 129 -19.14 4.23 -9.73
CA ALA A 129 -19.39 5.19 -8.66
C ALA A 129 -19.08 4.65 -7.24
N HIS A 130 -18.92 3.34 -7.07
CA HIS A 130 -18.72 2.65 -5.80
C HIS A 130 -17.40 1.85 -5.75
N SER A 131 -16.48 2.07 -6.70
CA SER A 131 -15.16 1.40 -6.76
C SER A 131 -14.38 1.50 -5.45
N GLN A 132 -14.32 2.68 -4.84
CA GLN A 132 -13.59 2.92 -3.59
C GLN A 132 -14.22 2.19 -2.40
N ALA A 133 -15.55 2.19 -2.31
CA ALA A 133 -16.26 1.51 -1.23
C ALA A 133 -16.14 -0.02 -1.36
N TRP A 134 -16.27 -0.52 -2.59
CA TRP A 134 -16.04 -1.92 -2.91
C TRP A 134 -14.62 -2.35 -2.54
N TYR A 135 -13.62 -1.54 -2.88
CA TYR A 135 -12.23 -1.83 -2.55
C TYR A 135 -11.97 -1.85 -1.04
N LYS A 136 -12.51 -0.88 -0.29
CA LYS A 136 -12.41 -0.88 1.18
C LYS A 136 -13.02 -2.14 1.80
N ASN A 137 -14.14 -2.64 1.26
CA ASN A 137 -14.76 -3.88 1.71
C ASN A 137 -13.90 -5.11 1.37
N LEU A 138 -13.28 -5.12 0.18
CA LEU A 138 -12.36 -6.19 -0.23
C LEU A 138 -11.18 -6.29 0.75
N LEU A 139 -10.60 -5.17 1.17
CA LEU A 139 -9.52 -5.14 2.15
C LEU A 139 -9.95 -5.60 3.55
N GLY A 140 -11.22 -5.42 3.90
CA GLY A 140 -11.78 -5.85 5.17
C GLY A 140 -12.08 -7.35 5.23
N ASN A 141 -12.21 -8.01 4.07
CA ASN A 141 -12.54 -9.42 3.98
C ASN A 141 -11.28 -10.27 3.77
N ARG A 142 -10.79 -10.90 4.84
CA ARG A 142 -9.59 -11.75 4.79
C ARG A 142 -9.77 -13.03 3.97
N GLU A 143 -11.00 -13.43 3.65
CA GLU A 143 -11.25 -14.61 2.81
C GLU A 143 -11.15 -14.30 1.31
N CYS A 144 -11.08 -13.01 0.94
CA CYS A 144 -10.95 -12.56 -0.45
C CYS A 144 -9.52 -12.13 -0.84
N LEU A 145 -8.55 -12.24 0.08
CA LEU A 145 -7.14 -11.84 -0.09
C LEU A 145 -6.19 -13.04 0.01
#